data_AF-A0A1B7MRP7-F1
#
_entry.id   AF-A0A1B7MRP7-F1
#
_cell.length_a   1.000
_cell.length_b   1.000
_cell.length_c   1.000
_cell.angle_alpha   90.00
_cell.angle_beta   90.00
_cell.angle_gamma   90.00
#
_symmetry.space_group_name_H-M   'P 1'
#
loop_
_entity.id
_entity.type
_entity.pdbx_description
1 polymer ?
#
loop_
_entity_poly.entity_id
_entity_poly.type
_entity_poly.pdbx_seq_one_letter_code
_entity_poly.pdbx_strand_id
1 'polypeptide(L)'
;MTITDPAQLIDEFKKSGEFDRLRRELLSHFQRSDRVEALKSRVDHIARQRLSSDPRLISKPNDAIQRELLGEIDRYPIVERAVADAPLLSDPAYVAGIRASLQRTLRGEKSHVTPSQSTPSNSHPSDFHNPDCKPAVAHTNSTLPPSPGQKD
;
A
#
# COMPACT_ATOMS: atom_id res chain seq x y z
N MET A 1 15.37 28.44 13.49
CA MET A 1 14.64 29.41 12.64
C MET A 1 13.57 30.05 13.49
N THR A 2 13.30 31.34 13.32
CA THR A 2 12.18 32.04 13.98
C THR A 2 11.01 32.09 13.00
N ILE A 3 9.92 31.39 13.31
CA ILE A 3 8.70 31.39 12.52
C ILE A 3 7.88 32.62 12.92
N THR A 4 7.59 33.50 11.95
CA THR A 4 6.95 34.81 12.20
C THR A 4 5.57 34.95 11.58
N ASP A 5 5.21 34.06 10.66
CA ASP A 5 3.94 34.04 9.93
C ASP A 5 3.36 32.61 9.92
N PRO A 6 2.05 32.41 10.13
CA PRO A 6 1.37 31.14 9.92
C PRO A 6 1.74 30.39 8.63
N ALA A 7 2.00 31.08 7.51
CA ALA A 7 2.41 30.42 6.27
C ALA A 7 3.77 29.73 6.42
N GLN A 8 4.74 30.39 7.07
CA GLN A 8 6.06 29.83 7.36
C GLN A 8 5.97 28.60 8.27
N LEU A 9 5.02 28.59 9.21
CA LEU A 9 4.79 27.43 10.07
C LEU A 9 4.36 26.20 9.26
N ILE A 10 3.40 26.40 8.35
CA ILE A 10 2.90 25.34 7.50
C ILE A 10 4.00 24.81 6.59
N ASP A 11 4.82 25.70 6.03
CA ASP A 11 5.92 25.31 5.14
C ASP A 11 7.02 24.54 5.87
N GLU A 12 7.44 24.97 7.06
CA GLU A 12 8.41 24.23 7.87
C GLU A 12 7.83 22.89 8.36
N PHE A 13 6.54 22.87 8.70
CA PHE A 13 5.85 21.64 9.09
C PHE A 13 5.77 20.64 7.91
N LYS A 14 5.50 21.12 6.68
CA LYS A 14 5.60 20.30 5.46
C LYS A 14 7.02 19.77 5.24
N LYS A 15 8.04 20.64 5.34
CA LYS A 15 9.46 20.25 5.17
C LYS A 15 9.92 19.22 6.21
N SER A 16 9.32 19.20 7.39
CA SER A 16 9.64 18.23 8.44
C SER A 16 9.19 16.79 8.11
N GLY A 17 8.33 16.60 7.11
CA GLY A 17 7.78 15.29 6.74
C GLY A 17 6.61 14.83 7.62
N GLU A 18 6.17 15.65 8.57
CA GLU A 18 5.05 15.33 9.45
C GLU A 18 3.72 15.23 8.70
N PHE A 19 3.54 16.00 7.62
CA PHE A 19 2.39 15.82 6.73
C PHE A 19 2.32 14.40 6.13
N ASP A 20 3.45 13.88 5.65
CA ASP A 20 3.51 12.52 5.09
C ASP A 20 3.36 11.45 6.16
N ARG A 21 3.86 11.70 7.37
CA ARG A 21 3.59 10.85 8.53
C ARG A 21 2.10 10.79 8.84
N LEU A 22 1.43 11.93 8.98
CA LEU A 22 -0.01 12.01 9.27
C LEU A 22 -0.85 11.37 8.16
N ARG A 23 -0.48 11.59 6.88
CA ARG A 23 -1.14 10.95 5.74
C ARG A 23 -1.06 9.42 5.82
N ARG A 24 0.12 8.87 6.11
CA ARG A 24 0.32 7.42 6.23
C ARG A 24 -0.43 6.84 7.42
N GLU A 25 -0.41 7.54 8.55
CA GLU A 25 -1.14 7.13 9.76
C GLU A 25 -2.65 7.11 9.51
N LEU A 26 -3.20 8.18 8.92
CA LEU A 26 -4.61 8.26 8.55
C LEU A 26 -5.01 7.15 7.58
N LEU A 27 -4.21 6.92 6.54
CA LEU A 27 -4.46 5.84 5.57
C LEU A 27 -4.43 4.47 6.26
N SER A 28 -3.44 4.23 7.12
CA SER A 28 -3.29 2.96 7.84
C SER A 28 -4.47 2.69 8.77
N HIS A 29 -4.93 3.72 9.49
CA HIS A 29 -6.11 3.61 10.34
C HIS A 29 -7.37 3.37 9.52
N PHE A 30 -7.54 4.09 8.41
CA PHE A 30 -8.67 3.88 7.50
C PHE A 30 -8.70 2.44 6.98
N GLN A 31 -7.56 1.91 6.53
CA GLN A 31 -7.43 0.56 6.00
C GLN A 31 -7.71 -0.56 7.01
N ARG A 32 -7.41 -0.34 8.29
CA ARG A 32 -7.68 -1.31 9.37
C ARG A 32 -9.10 -1.24 9.91
N SER A 33 -9.88 -0.24 9.51
CA SER A 33 -11.26 -0.06 9.97
C SER A 33 -12.26 -0.69 8.99
N ASP A 34 -13.46 -1.00 9.47
CA ASP A 34 -14.57 -1.51 8.65
C ASP A 34 -15.07 -0.50 7.59
N ARG A 35 -14.51 0.71 7.58
CA ARG A 35 -14.87 1.80 6.64
C ARG A 35 -14.46 1.52 5.21
N VAL A 36 -13.40 0.73 5.00
CA VAL A 36 -13.05 0.30 3.65
C VAL A 36 -14.17 -0.52 3.03
N GLU A 37 -14.80 -1.40 3.81
CA GLU A 37 -15.94 -2.19 3.34
C GLU A 37 -17.18 -1.34 3.14
N ALA A 38 -17.45 -0.37 4.02
CA ALA A 38 -18.54 0.59 3.82
C ALA A 38 -18.33 1.45 2.55
N LEU A 39 -17.08 1.87 2.28
CA LEU A 39 -16.71 2.61 1.07
C LEU A 39 -16.92 1.74 -0.18
N LYS A 40 -16.41 0.50 -0.19
CA LYS A 40 -16.60 -0.45 -1.29
C LYS A 40 -18.08 -0.70 -1.55
N SER A 41 -18.86 -0.96 -0.50
CA SER A 41 -20.31 -1.16 -0.60
C SER A 41 -21.02 0.04 -1.26
N ARG A 42 -20.60 1.26 -0.94
CA ARG A 42 -21.17 2.47 -1.52
C ARG A 42 -20.77 2.66 -2.98
N VAL A 43 -19.52 2.36 -3.33
CA VAL A 43 -19.05 2.33 -4.73
C VAL A 43 -19.84 1.29 -5.54
N ASP A 44 -19.98 0.09 -5.01
CA ASP A 44 -20.76 -0.99 -5.64
C ASP A 44 -22.22 -0.60 -5.82
N HIS A 45 -22.82 0.06 -4.84
CA HIS A 45 -24.19 0.55 -4.92
C HIS A 45 -24.36 1.54 -6.07
N ILE A 46 -23.47 2.53 -6.19
CA ILE A 46 -23.51 3.54 -7.26
C ILE A 46 -23.30 2.88 -8.64
N ALA A 47 -22.35 1.95 -8.73
CA ALA A 47 -22.09 1.24 -9.97
C ALA A 47 -23.32 0.41 -10.42
N ARG A 48 -23.92 -0.35 -9.50
CA ARG A 48 -25.15 -1.12 -9.76
C ARG A 48 -26.31 -0.22 -10.13
N GLN A 49 -26.48 0.90 -9.42
CA GLN A 49 -27.52 1.87 -9.72
C GLN A 49 -27.35 2.43 -11.14
N ARG A 50 -26.11 2.74 -11.58
CA ARG A 50 -25.87 3.23 -12.93
C ARG A 50 -26.14 2.20 -14.01
N LEU A 51 -25.65 0.97 -13.84
CA LEU A 51 -25.92 -0.12 -14.76
C LEU A 51 -27.43 -0.42 -14.88
N SER A 52 -28.17 -0.30 -13.77
CA SER A 52 -29.63 -0.48 -13.76
C SER A 52 -30.35 0.68 -14.43
N SER A 53 -29.83 1.90 -14.32
CA SER A 53 -30.45 3.11 -14.88
C SER A 53 -30.20 3.31 -16.38
N ASP A 54 -29.06 2.85 -16.92
CA ASP A 54 -28.77 2.92 -18.36
C ASP A 54 -28.36 1.55 -18.90
N PRO A 55 -29.32 0.74 -19.39
CA PRO A 55 -29.06 -0.59 -19.95
C PRO A 55 -28.12 -0.56 -21.16
N ARG A 56 -27.96 0.59 -21.83
CA ARG A 56 -27.07 0.72 -22.99
C ARG A 56 -25.59 0.65 -22.58
N LEU A 57 -25.28 0.93 -21.32
CA LEU A 57 -23.93 0.73 -20.78
C LEU A 57 -23.49 -0.73 -20.93
N ILE A 58 -24.38 -1.70 -20.72
CA ILE A 58 -24.05 -3.14 -20.77
C ILE A 58 -23.61 -3.56 -22.18
N SER A 59 -24.10 -2.87 -23.22
CA SER A 59 -23.72 -3.13 -24.62
C SER A 59 -22.40 -2.48 -25.05
N LYS A 60 -21.79 -1.63 -24.22
CA LYS A 60 -20.51 -0.97 -24.52
C LYS A 60 -19.33 -1.91 -24.26
N PRO A 61 -18.17 -1.68 -24.88
CA PRO A 61 -16.94 -2.39 -24.52
C PRO A 61 -16.54 -2.06 -23.07
N ASN A 62 -15.90 -3.03 -22.39
CA ASN A 62 -15.55 -2.95 -20.97
C ASN A 62 -14.81 -1.66 -20.58
N ASP A 63 -13.86 -1.19 -21.39
CA ASP A 63 -13.11 0.04 -21.12
C ASP A 63 -14.02 1.29 -21.07
N ALA A 64 -15.04 1.33 -21.93
CA ALA A 64 -16.01 2.42 -21.95
C ALA A 64 -16.97 2.35 -20.75
N ILE A 65 -17.37 1.13 -20.35
CA ILE A 65 -18.17 0.93 -19.13
C ILE A 65 -17.38 1.39 -17.91
N GLN A 66 -16.13 0.96 -17.76
CA GLN A 66 -15.30 1.29 -16.62
C GLN A 66 -15.08 2.81 -16.52
N ARG A 67 -14.84 3.49 -17.65
CA ARG A 67 -14.69 4.95 -17.68
C ARG A 67 -15.95 5.69 -17.23
N GLU A 68 -17.12 5.25 -17.68
CA GLU A 68 -18.40 5.84 -17.29
C GLU A 68 -18.70 5.60 -15.81
N LEU A 69 -18.44 4.38 -15.31
CA LEU A 69 -18.63 4.06 -13.89
C LEU A 69 -17.67 4.84 -12.99
N LEU A 70 -16.38 4.94 -13.35
CA LEU A 70 -15.41 5.77 -12.63
C LEU A 70 -15.81 7.23 -12.65
N GLY A 71 -16.19 7.75 -13.83
CA GLY A 71 -16.66 9.13 -13.96
C GLY A 71 -17.93 9.40 -13.17
N GLU A 72 -18.78 8.40 -12.95
CA GLU A 72 -19.92 8.53 -12.05
C GLU A 72 -19.49 8.54 -10.59
N ILE A 73 -18.63 7.61 -10.18
CA ILE A 73 -18.14 7.52 -8.80
C ILE A 73 -17.51 8.85 -8.37
N ASP A 74 -16.72 9.47 -9.25
CA ASP A 74 -16.07 10.76 -9.02
C ASP A 74 -17.07 11.94 -8.83
N ARG A 75 -18.33 11.81 -9.29
CA ARG A 75 -19.35 12.86 -9.05
C ARG A 75 -19.80 12.92 -7.60
N TYR A 76 -19.57 11.85 -6.85
CA TYR A 76 -19.91 11.79 -5.43
C TYR A 76 -18.63 11.96 -4.61
N PRO A 77 -18.59 12.85 -3.61
CA PRO A 77 -17.44 13.00 -2.72
C PRO A 77 -17.42 11.87 -1.68
N ILE A 78 -17.36 10.61 -2.15
CA ILE A 78 -17.51 9.42 -1.30
C ILE A 78 -16.30 9.24 -0.41
N VAL A 79 -15.10 9.48 -0.95
CA VAL A 79 -13.84 9.33 -0.22
C VAL A 79 -13.73 10.42 0.85
N GLU A 80 -14.03 11.67 0.48
CA GLU A 80 -14.00 12.81 1.40
C GLU A 80 -14.98 12.60 2.56
N ARG A 81 -16.19 12.11 2.29
CA ARG A 81 -17.16 11.79 3.34
C ARG A 81 -16.69 10.64 4.22
N ALA A 82 -16.21 9.55 3.61
CA ALA A 82 -15.73 8.38 4.37
C ALA A 82 -14.56 8.73 5.30
N VAL A 83 -13.68 9.65 4.88
CA VAL A 83 -12.56 10.15 5.68
C VAL A 83 -12.99 11.20 6.70
N ALA A 84 -13.89 12.12 6.35
CA ALA A 84 -14.39 13.15 7.27
C ALA A 84 -15.13 12.53 8.47
N ASP A 85 -15.86 11.44 8.24
CA ASP A 85 -16.57 10.73 9.30
C ASP A 85 -15.64 9.86 10.17
N ALA A 86 -14.31 9.86 9.92
CA ALA A 86 -13.37 8.99 10.63
C ALA A 86 -13.18 9.42 12.10
N PRO A 87 -13.23 8.48 13.07
CA PRO A 87 -13.15 8.81 14.48
C PRO A 87 -11.75 9.30 14.87
N LEU A 88 -10.73 8.92 14.09
CA LEU A 88 -9.33 9.31 14.29
C LEU A 88 -9.17 10.83 14.29
N LEU A 89 -9.89 11.55 13.43
CA LEU A 89 -9.82 13.02 13.39
C LEU A 89 -10.50 13.67 14.61
N SER A 90 -11.38 12.93 15.30
CA SER A 90 -12.02 13.33 16.55
C SER A 90 -11.28 12.84 17.79
N ASP A 91 -10.24 12.02 17.64
CA ASP A 91 -9.45 11.47 18.74
C ASP A 91 -8.57 12.57 19.37
N PRO A 92 -8.78 12.90 20.67
CA PRO A 92 -7.96 13.88 21.37
C PRO A 92 -6.47 13.53 21.38
N ALA A 93 -6.10 12.24 21.40
CA ALA A 93 -4.71 11.80 21.40
C ALA A 93 -4.04 12.11 20.05
N TYR A 94 -4.75 11.88 18.94
CA TYR A 94 -4.29 12.22 17.60
C TYR A 94 -4.09 13.74 17.45
N VAL A 95 -5.07 14.55 17.89
CA VAL A 95 -4.98 16.02 17.88
C VAL A 95 -3.83 16.53 18.76
N ALA A 96 -3.63 15.93 19.94
CA ALA A 96 -2.50 16.25 20.81
C ALA A 96 -1.16 15.95 20.14
N GLY A 97 -1.05 14.85 19.40
CA GLY A 97 0.13 14.50 18.61
C GLY A 97 0.46 15.54 17.54
N ILE A 98 -0.55 16.02 16.81
CA ILE A 98 -0.38 17.10 15.82
C ILE A 98 0.09 18.39 16.51
N ARG A 99 -0.53 18.78 17.63
CA ARG A 99 -0.13 19.97 18.40
C ARG A 99 1.30 19.89 18.91
N ALA A 100 1.71 18.73 19.43
CA ALA A 100 3.08 18.51 19.89
C ALA A 100 4.08 18.64 18.73
N SER A 101 3.72 18.11 17.56
CA SER A 101 4.54 18.21 16.34
C SER A 101 4.68 19.67 15.86
N LEU A 102 3.58 20.42 15.81
CA LEU A 102 3.59 21.86 15.50
C LEU A 102 4.43 22.67 16.49
N GLN A 103 4.32 22.37 17.80
CA GLN A 103 5.15 23.02 18.81
C GLN A 103 6.64 22.74 18.62
N ARG A 104 6.99 21.51 18.21
CA ARG A 104 8.38 21.16 17.87
C ARG A 104 8.89 21.97 16.68
N THR A 105 8.08 22.11 15.62
CA THR A 105 8.40 22.94 14.46
C THR A 105 8.61 24.41 14.86
N LEU A 106 7.74 24.96 15.72
CA LEU A 106 7.86 26.33 16.24
C LEU A 106 9.14 26.56 17.06
N ARG A 107 9.57 25.56 17.82
CA ARG A 107 10.81 25.61 18.61
C ARG A 107 12.07 25.40 17.76
N GLY A 108 11.92 25.05 16.48
CA GLY A 108 13.04 24.73 15.61
C GLY A 108 13.79 23.46 16.00
N GLU A 109 13.14 22.58 16.77
CA GLU A 109 13.67 21.27 17.12
C GLU A 109 13.60 20.39 15.87
N LYS A 110 14.70 20.35 15.11
CA LYS A 110 14.83 19.38 14.01
C LYS A 110 14.72 17.99 14.62
N SER A 111 13.66 17.27 14.26
CA SER A 111 13.55 15.84 14.49
C SER A 111 14.78 15.18 13.86
N HIS A 112 15.83 14.93 14.64
CA HIS A 112 16.85 13.97 14.27
C HIS A 112 16.16 12.62 14.29
N VAL A 113 15.64 12.22 13.12
CA VAL A 113 15.25 10.84 12.89
C VAL A 113 16.55 10.07 12.94
N THR A 114 16.94 9.60 14.13
CA THR A 114 17.89 8.51 14.25
C THR A 114 17.19 7.34 13.57
N PRO A 115 17.67 6.84 12.42
CA PRO A 115 17.17 5.60 11.92
C PRO A 115 17.65 4.55 12.91
N SER A 116 16.78 4.13 13.82
CA SER A 116 16.93 2.81 14.44
C SER A 116 16.78 1.80 13.31
N GLN A 117 17.89 1.59 12.59
CA GLN A 117 18.19 0.34 11.93
C GLN A 117 18.05 -0.74 12.99
N SER A 118 16.90 -1.40 13.03
CA SER A 118 16.88 -2.82 13.34
C SER A 118 17.59 -3.50 12.18
N THR A 119 18.90 -3.61 12.28
CA THR A 119 19.75 -4.53 11.52
C THR A 119 19.23 -5.95 11.75
N PRO A 120 18.78 -6.70 10.72
CA PRO A 120 18.95 -8.14 10.75
C PRO A 120 20.46 -8.37 10.59
N SER A 121 21.11 -8.73 11.70
CA SER A 121 22.49 -9.20 11.71
C SER A 121 22.62 -10.44 10.82
N ASN A 122 22.97 -10.22 9.56
CA ASN A 122 23.49 -11.26 8.69
C ASN A 122 25.02 -11.25 8.82
N SER A 123 25.53 -12.11 9.68
CA SER A 123 26.96 -12.40 9.81
C SER A 123 27.21 -13.85 9.37
N HIS A 124 27.60 -14.00 8.11
CA HIS A 124 28.45 -15.07 7.59
C HIS A 124 29.89 -14.48 7.50
N PRO A 125 31.01 -15.26 7.47
CA PRO A 125 31.14 -16.66 7.05
C PRO A 125 32.20 -17.54 7.78
N SER A 126 32.29 -18.81 7.35
CA SER A 126 33.49 -19.70 7.35
C SER A 126 33.92 -20.31 8.71
N ASP A 127 34.28 -21.59 8.89
CA ASP A 127 34.77 -22.61 7.96
C ASP A 127 35.03 -23.97 8.71
N PHE A 128 35.10 -25.08 7.96
CA PHE A 128 35.71 -26.42 8.25
C PHE A 128 35.19 -27.36 9.37
N HIS A 129 34.53 -28.48 8.98
CA HIS A 129 35.20 -29.78 8.80
C HIS A 129 34.25 -30.86 8.23
N ASN A 130 34.71 -31.47 7.14
CA ASN A 130 34.22 -32.69 6.52
C ASN A 130 35.07 -33.87 7.04
N PRO A 131 34.50 -35.08 7.18
CA PRO A 131 35.19 -36.25 6.65
C PRO A 131 34.19 -37.10 5.85
N ASP A 132 34.42 -37.25 4.55
CA ASP A 132 35.08 -38.42 3.96
C ASP A 132 34.21 -39.69 3.99
N CYS A 133 33.56 -39.96 2.85
CA CYS A 133 33.55 -41.31 2.30
C CYS A 133 33.55 -41.24 0.76
N LYS A 134 34.54 -41.92 0.21
CA LYS A 134 35.05 -41.91 -1.17
C LYS A 134 34.27 -42.78 -2.18
N PRO A 135 34.66 -42.78 -3.48
CA PRO A 135 33.77 -43.00 -4.64
C PRO A 135 33.96 -44.35 -5.34
N ALA A 136 33.09 -44.66 -6.32
CA ALA A 136 33.36 -45.70 -7.33
C ALA A 136 32.72 -45.38 -8.71
N VAL A 137 33.59 -44.89 -9.60
CA VAL A 137 33.83 -45.17 -11.04
C VAL A 137 32.73 -45.77 -11.97
N ALA A 138 32.41 -44.98 -13.01
CA ALA A 138 32.20 -45.22 -14.46
C ALA A 138 31.67 -46.54 -15.09
N HIS A 139 31.01 -46.33 -16.25
CA HIS A 139 31.04 -47.08 -17.54
C HIS A 139 29.64 -47.44 -18.08
N THR A 140 29.14 -46.70 -19.10
CA THR A 140 29.15 -46.97 -20.56
C THR A 140 27.89 -47.64 -21.12
N ASN A 141 27.36 -47.00 -22.16
CA ASN A 141 26.87 -47.55 -23.43
C ASN A 141 25.51 -48.29 -23.53
N SER A 142 24.64 -47.59 -24.26
CA SER A 142 24.07 -48.03 -25.55
C SER A 142 22.74 -48.77 -25.60
N THR A 143 22.01 -48.40 -26.68
CA THR A 143 21.22 -49.28 -27.56
C THR A 143 19.68 -49.13 -27.47
N LEU A 144 19.15 -48.17 -28.25
CA LEU A 144 17.97 -48.40 -29.12
C LEU A 144 18.29 -49.56 -30.10
N PRO A 145 17.34 -50.33 -30.69
CA PRO A 145 16.24 -49.80 -31.52
C PRO A 145 14.97 -50.74 -31.57
N PRO A 146 14.17 -50.90 -32.66
CA PRO A 146 12.79 -50.37 -32.76
C PRO A 146 11.69 -51.37 -33.28
N SER A 147 10.50 -50.84 -33.63
CA SER A 147 9.49 -51.34 -34.62
C SER A 147 8.51 -52.47 -34.22
N PRO A 148 7.41 -52.76 -34.99
CA PRO A 148 6.63 -51.97 -35.98
C PRO A 148 5.06 -52.17 -35.94
N GLY A 149 4.32 -51.25 -36.60
CA GLY A 149 3.42 -51.56 -37.75
C GLY A 149 1.96 -52.07 -37.61
N GLN A 150 1.07 -51.38 -38.37
CA GLN A 150 -0.16 -51.83 -39.09
C GLN A 150 -1.46 -52.08 -38.27
N LYS A 151 -2.53 -51.29 -38.51
CA LYS A 151 -3.56 -51.27 -39.59
C LYS A 151 -4.72 -52.24 -39.29
N ASP A 152 -5.91 -51.67 -39.21
CA ASP A 152 -7.14 -52.19 -39.84
C ASP A 152 -7.88 -51.00 -40.48
#